data_AF-A0A4R0RL00-F1
#
_entry.id   AF-A0A4R0RL00-F1
#
_cell.length_a   1.000
_cell.length_b   1.000
_cell.length_c   1.000
_cell.angle_alpha   90.00
_cell.angle_beta   90.00
_cell.angle_gamma   90.00
#
_symmetry.space_group_name_H-M   'P 1'
#
loop_
_entity.id
_entity.type
_entity.pdbx_description
1 polymer ?
#
loop_
_entity_poly.entity_id
_entity_poly.type
_entity_poly.pdbx_seq_one_letter_code
_entity_poly.pdbx_strand_id
1 'polypeptide(L)'
;MFGLTVLWMFRLSYNTWRRGLFNLQDEDYRWAIVRKQMHPFLFQVVNFVFIAIIQNIILFLLGVPTHTATFQQPTHLSTSDYILGTLAIIDLACEFTADNQQYSFQTYKQSGVHEKNDWPGARIAWTPEDAKRGFVTRGLWAWSRHPNFFCEQSFWAIITLFPILAPESPQLPAHPFENPTALWPLVPAIVLCSLFFASTRFSESISASKYPEYKAYQQRVSMFVPFLTPVWGLWLQLLGRKEEVDAQVFAKGDKKIE
;
A
#
# COMPACT_ATOMS: atom_id res chain seq x y z
N MET A 1 0.83 3.29 20.75
CA MET A 1 -0.20 2.85 19.77
C MET A 1 -1.21 3.95 19.44
N PHE A 2 -2.03 4.43 20.39
CA PHE A 2 -3.11 5.41 20.12
C PHE A 2 -2.69 6.59 19.23
N GLY A 3 -1.61 7.30 19.60
CA GLY A 3 -1.11 8.43 18.80
C GLY A 3 -0.71 8.05 17.37
N LEU A 4 -0.14 6.86 17.17
CA LEU A 4 0.24 6.36 15.84
C LEU A 4 -1.00 6.09 14.99
N THR A 5 -2.02 5.45 15.57
CA THR A 5 -3.30 5.20 14.89
C THR A 5 -4.01 6.50 14.54
N VAL A 6 -4.01 7.49 15.43
CA VAL A 6 -4.59 8.83 15.17
C VAL A 6 -3.85 9.53 14.01
N LEU A 7 -2.53 9.49 13.99
CA LEU A 7 -1.73 10.04 12.88
C LEU A 7 -2.05 9.33 11.56
N TRP A 8 -2.11 7.99 11.58
CA TRP A 8 -2.51 7.19 10.42
C TRP A 8 -3.93 7.56 9.93
N MET A 9 -4.90 7.72 10.83
CA MET A 9 -6.27 8.13 10.50
C MET A 9 -6.31 9.52 9.84
N PHE A 10 -5.59 10.50 10.39
CA PHE A 10 -5.52 11.83 9.79
C PHE A 10 -4.90 11.80 8.40
N ARG A 11 -3.79 11.08 8.23
CA ARG A 11 -3.13 10.89 6.93
C ARG A 11 -4.08 10.25 5.91
N LEU A 12 -4.73 9.14 6.27
CA LEU A 12 -5.68 8.44 5.41
C LEU A 12 -6.86 9.34 5.03
N SER A 13 -7.43 10.03 6.02
CA SER A 13 -8.56 10.94 5.81
C SER A 13 -8.20 12.09 4.87
N TYR A 14 -7.02 12.71 5.07
CA TYR A 14 -6.51 13.75 4.19
C TYR A 14 -6.30 13.23 2.74
N ASN A 15 -5.67 12.07 2.57
CA ASN A 15 -5.44 11.49 1.24
C ASN A 15 -6.76 11.11 0.54
N THR A 16 -7.76 10.67 1.30
CA THR A 16 -9.10 10.34 0.81
C THR A 16 -9.85 11.60 0.37
N TRP A 17 -9.85 12.64 1.21
CA TRP A 17 -10.48 13.92 0.94
C TRP A 17 -9.96 14.59 -0.33
N ARG A 18 -8.63 14.74 -0.46
CA ARG A 18 -8.03 15.43 -1.62
C ARG A 18 -8.20 14.68 -2.95
N ARG A 19 -8.53 13.39 -2.89
CA ARG A 19 -8.84 12.55 -4.06
C ARG A 19 -10.33 12.59 -4.43
N GLY A 20 -11.15 13.33 -3.68
CA GLY A 20 -12.60 13.43 -3.92
C GLY A 20 -13.40 12.21 -3.49
N LEU A 21 -12.81 11.26 -2.73
CA LEU A 21 -13.44 9.99 -2.40
C LEU A 21 -14.59 10.09 -1.36
N PHE A 22 -14.85 11.29 -0.82
CA PHE A 22 -16.01 11.57 0.02
C PHE A 22 -17.25 12.03 -0.78
N ASN A 23 -17.19 12.01 -2.12
CA ASN A 23 -18.36 12.27 -2.94
C ASN A 23 -19.35 11.09 -2.87
N LEU A 24 -20.55 11.35 -2.35
CA LEU A 24 -21.60 10.34 -2.19
C LEU A 24 -22.16 9.80 -3.52
N GLN A 25 -21.87 10.48 -4.64
CA GLN A 25 -22.32 10.09 -5.98
C GLN A 25 -21.31 9.23 -6.74
N ASP A 26 -20.07 9.12 -6.23
CA ASP A 26 -19.00 8.39 -6.90
C ASP A 26 -18.82 6.99 -6.31
N GLU A 27 -18.51 6.02 -7.18
CA GLU A 27 -18.06 4.69 -6.78
C GLU A 27 -16.61 4.46 -7.22
N ASP A 28 -15.87 3.60 -6.50
CA ASP A 28 -14.54 3.18 -6.95
C ASP A 28 -14.66 2.50 -8.33
N TYR A 29 -13.91 3.03 -9.31
CA TYR A 29 -13.95 2.58 -10.71
C TYR A 29 -13.72 1.07 -10.88
N ARG A 30 -13.02 0.43 -9.94
CA ARG A 30 -12.77 -1.02 -9.92
C ARG A 30 -14.06 -1.82 -9.84
N TRP A 31 -15.05 -1.35 -9.10
CA TRP A 31 -16.35 -2.02 -8.99
C TRP A 31 -17.12 -2.01 -10.30
N ALA A 32 -17.04 -0.93 -11.09
CA ALA A 32 -17.63 -0.88 -12.42
C ALA A 32 -16.99 -1.92 -13.37
N ILE A 33 -15.69 -2.17 -13.25
CA ILE A 33 -14.98 -3.19 -14.04
C ILE A 33 -15.41 -4.60 -13.61
N VAL A 34 -15.42 -4.87 -12.30
CA VAL A 34 -15.85 -6.16 -11.75
C VAL A 34 -17.29 -6.49 -12.16
N ARG A 35 -18.19 -5.50 -12.10
CA ARG A 35 -19.60 -5.63 -12.52
C ARG A 35 -19.74 -6.02 -13.99
N LYS A 36 -18.88 -5.50 -14.86
CA LYS A 36 -18.89 -5.84 -16.30
C LYS A 36 -18.35 -7.24 -16.62
N GLN A 37 -17.50 -7.78 -15.75
CA GLN A 37 -16.83 -9.08 -15.95
C GLN A 37 -17.59 -10.26 -15.32
N MET A 38 -18.70 -10.01 -14.64
CA MET A 38 -19.36 -11.01 -13.80
C MET A 38 -20.87 -11.07 -14.06
N HIS A 39 -21.43 -12.28 -13.96
CA HIS A 39 -22.89 -12.46 -14.02
C HIS A 39 -23.58 -11.69 -12.88
N PRO A 40 -24.73 -11.01 -13.12
CA PRO A 40 -25.38 -10.16 -12.11
C PRO A 40 -25.65 -10.85 -10.76
N PHE A 41 -26.05 -12.12 -10.78
CA PHE A 41 -26.25 -12.90 -9.55
C PHE A 41 -24.95 -13.08 -8.76
N LEU A 42 -23.85 -13.47 -9.42
CA LEU A 42 -22.56 -13.64 -8.75
C LEU A 42 -22.04 -12.30 -8.20
N PHE A 43 -22.30 -11.20 -8.91
CA PHE A 43 -21.97 -9.86 -8.40
C PHE A 43 -22.71 -9.56 -7.09
N GLN A 44 -23.98 -9.95 -6.95
CA GLN A 44 -24.71 -9.81 -5.68
C GLN A 44 -24.17 -10.71 -4.58
N VAL A 45 -23.77 -11.95 -4.91
CA VAL A 45 -23.10 -12.84 -3.94
C VAL A 45 -21.78 -12.22 -3.46
N VAL A 46 -20.98 -11.64 -4.36
CA VAL A 46 -19.74 -10.92 -4.01
C VAL A 46 -20.04 -9.71 -3.15
N ASN A 47 -21.05 -8.90 -3.47
CA ASN A 47 -21.43 -7.77 -2.62
C ASN A 47 -21.81 -8.23 -1.20
N PHE A 48 -22.65 -9.25 -1.09
CA PHE A 48 -23.08 -9.75 0.21
C PHE A 48 -21.92 -10.35 1.02
N VAL A 49 -21.14 -11.25 0.42
CA VAL A 49 -20.07 -11.95 1.13
C VAL A 49 -18.86 -11.05 1.36
N PHE A 50 -18.36 -10.39 0.32
CA PHE A 50 -17.14 -9.61 0.43
C PHE A 50 -17.38 -8.25 1.06
N ILE A 51 -18.34 -7.47 0.54
CA ILE A 51 -18.56 -6.09 1.02
C ILE A 51 -19.30 -6.08 2.36
N ALA A 52 -20.42 -6.81 2.48
CA ALA A 52 -21.21 -6.74 3.71
C ALA A 52 -20.62 -7.57 4.86
N ILE A 53 -20.01 -8.73 4.58
CA ILE A 53 -19.47 -9.60 5.65
C ILE A 53 -17.96 -9.41 5.84
N ILE A 54 -17.15 -9.71 4.82
CA ILE A 54 -15.68 -9.74 4.98
C ILE A 54 -15.12 -8.36 5.36
N GLN A 55 -15.56 -7.26 4.74
CA GLN A 55 -15.05 -5.93 5.11
C GLN A 55 -15.33 -5.58 6.58
N ASN A 56 -16.51 -5.91 7.11
CA ASN A 56 -16.84 -5.69 8.52
C ASN A 56 -15.96 -6.54 9.45
N ILE A 57 -15.69 -7.79 9.07
CA ILE A 57 -14.74 -8.64 9.81
C ILE A 57 -13.33 -8.03 9.79
N ILE A 58 -12.86 -7.53 8.64
CA ILE A 58 -11.54 -6.90 8.54
C ILE A 58 -11.47 -5.65 9.42
N LEU A 59 -12.49 -4.79 9.40
CA LEU A 59 -12.57 -3.62 10.28
C LEU A 59 -12.54 -4.00 11.76
N PHE A 60 -13.24 -5.07 12.14
CA PHE A 60 -13.16 -5.60 13.50
C PHE A 60 -11.73 -6.09 13.83
N LEU A 61 -11.08 -6.81 12.92
CA LEU A 61 -9.73 -7.33 13.12
C LEU A 61 -8.69 -6.21 13.30
N LEU A 62 -8.86 -5.05 12.65
CA LEU A 62 -7.99 -3.87 12.87
C LEU A 62 -8.01 -3.39 14.33
N GLY A 63 -9.13 -3.59 15.05
CA GLY A 63 -9.28 -3.22 16.45
C GLY A 63 -8.60 -4.19 17.43
N VAL A 64 -8.33 -5.43 17.01
CA VAL A 64 -7.84 -6.50 17.90
C VAL A 64 -6.50 -6.15 18.56
N PRO A 65 -5.45 -5.70 17.84
CA PRO A 65 -4.17 -5.39 18.49
C PRO A 65 -4.29 -4.29 19.55
N THR A 66 -5.07 -3.24 19.25
CA THR A 66 -5.30 -2.14 20.19
C THR A 66 -6.08 -2.63 21.40
N HIS A 67 -7.10 -3.46 21.20
CA HIS A 67 -7.86 -4.09 22.28
C HIS A 67 -6.95 -4.92 23.19
N THR A 68 -6.12 -5.80 22.64
CA THR A 68 -5.14 -6.59 23.42
C THR A 68 -4.21 -5.70 24.23
N ALA A 69 -3.71 -4.62 23.64
CA ALA A 69 -2.84 -3.67 24.32
C ALA A 69 -3.51 -2.96 25.51
N THR A 70 -4.84 -2.83 25.55
CA THR A 70 -5.53 -2.24 26.72
C THR A 70 -5.55 -3.14 27.96
N PHE A 71 -5.36 -4.45 27.78
CA PHE A 71 -5.25 -5.43 28.87
C PHE A 71 -3.80 -5.72 29.27
N GLN A 72 -2.84 -5.12 28.57
CA GLN A 72 -1.48 -4.99 29.02
C GLN A 72 -1.46 -3.70 29.83
N GLN A 73 -1.17 -3.79 31.12
CA GLN A 73 -1.11 -2.63 32.02
C GLN A 73 0.36 -2.25 32.21
N PRO A 74 1.06 -1.68 31.20
CA PRO A 74 2.48 -1.37 31.31
C PRO A 74 2.68 -0.24 32.31
N THR A 75 3.73 -0.37 33.12
CA THR A 75 4.12 0.68 34.07
C THR A 75 5.03 1.73 33.41
N HIS A 76 5.67 1.37 32.29
CA HIS A 76 6.58 2.21 31.53
C HIS A 76 6.65 1.73 30.07
N LEU A 77 7.18 2.56 29.18
CA LEU A 77 7.45 2.13 27.80
C LEU A 77 8.68 1.22 27.77
N SER A 78 8.55 0.10 27.08
CA SER A 78 9.62 -0.87 26.89
C SER A 78 10.45 -0.55 25.64
N THR A 79 11.59 -1.22 25.48
CA THR A 79 12.45 -1.06 24.29
C THR A 79 11.72 -1.42 23.00
N SER A 80 10.84 -2.43 23.01
CA SER A 80 10.05 -2.80 21.83
C SER A 80 9.08 -1.69 21.42
N ASP A 81 8.49 -0.99 22.40
CA ASP A 81 7.61 0.16 22.13
C ASP A 81 8.34 1.29 21.40
N TYR A 82 9.57 1.62 21.83
CA TYR A 82 10.38 2.65 21.18
C TYR A 82 10.79 2.26 19.76
N ILE A 83 11.20 1.00 19.55
CA ILE A 83 11.59 0.49 18.23
C ILE A 83 10.38 0.50 17.29
N LEU A 84 9.27 -0.13 17.69
CA LEU A 84 8.06 -0.23 16.88
C LEU A 84 7.44 1.15 16.63
N GLY A 85 7.43 2.02 17.63
CA GLY A 85 6.95 3.39 17.50
C GLY A 85 7.77 4.21 16.50
N THR A 86 9.10 4.10 16.56
CA THR A 86 9.99 4.77 15.61
C THR A 86 9.79 4.24 14.20
N LEU A 87 9.71 2.91 14.03
CA LEU A 87 9.46 2.29 12.74
C LEU A 87 8.11 2.73 12.16
N ALA A 88 7.05 2.79 12.97
CA ALA A 88 5.73 3.26 12.53
C ALA A 88 5.74 4.73 12.08
N ILE A 89 6.48 5.61 12.77
CA ILE A 89 6.60 7.02 12.36
C ILE A 89 7.35 7.15 11.04
N ILE A 90 8.46 6.43 10.87
CA ILE A 90 9.21 6.39 9.61
C ILE A 90 8.33 5.87 8.48
N ASP A 91 7.58 4.80 8.75
CA ASP A 91 6.68 4.18 7.80
C ASP A 91 5.56 5.14 7.35
N LEU A 92 4.90 5.83 8.30
CA LEU A 92 3.91 6.86 7.98
C LEU A 92 4.49 8.02 7.17
N ALA A 93 5.72 8.45 7.46
CA ALA A 93 6.38 9.50 6.69
C ALA A 93 6.71 9.04 5.25
N CYS A 94 7.16 7.80 5.08
CA CYS A 94 7.38 7.17 3.79
C CYS A 94 6.05 7.02 3.01
N GLU A 95 5.00 6.56 3.67
CA GLU A 95 3.66 6.42 3.08
C GLU A 95 3.13 7.76 2.60
N PHE A 96 3.19 8.78 3.45
CA PHE A 96 2.76 10.12 3.10
C PHE A 96 3.57 10.69 1.94
N THR A 97 4.88 10.42 1.91
CA THR A 97 5.73 10.81 0.77
C THR A 97 5.32 10.09 -0.52
N ALA A 98 5.05 8.79 -0.47
CA ALA A 98 4.59 8.00 -1.61
C ALA A 98 3.23 8.48 -2.14
N ASP A 99 2.28 8.76 -1.25
CA ASP A 99 0.98 9.33 -1.59
C ASP A 99 1.13 10.70 -2.27
N ASN A 100 1.99 11.57 -1.74
CA ASN A 100 2.25 12.88 -2.34
C ASN A 100 2.98 12.78 -3.68
N GLN A 101 3.91 11.84 -3.87
CA GLN A 101 4.52 11.59 -5.18
C GLN A 101 3.47 11.17 -6.21
N GLN A 102 2.57 10.26 -5.85
CA GLN A 102 1.48 9.83 -6.73
C GLN A 102 0.55 10.99 -7.07
N TYR A 103 0.16 11.80 -6.08
CA TYR A 103 -0.72 12.94 -6.29
C TYR A 103 -0.08 14.01 -7.16
N SER A 104 1.17 14.40 -6.88
CA SER A 104 1.95 15.35 -7.67
C SER A 104 2.04 14.91 -9.14
N PHE A 105 2.27 13.62 -9.40
CA PHE A 105 2.26 13.08 -10.75
C PHE A 105 0.88 13.18 -11.41
N GLN A 106 -0.19 12.78 -10.73
CA GLN A 106 -1.54 12.83 -11.32
C GLN A 106 -1.96 14.28 -11.61
N THR A 107 -1.64 15.22 -10.72
CA THR A 107 -1.85 16.65 -10.95
C THR A 107 -1.11 17.10 -12.19
N TYR A 108 0.21 16.84 -12.29
CA TYR A 108 0.99 17.19 -13.48
C TYR A 108 0.46 16.53 -14.76
N LYS A 109 0.08 15.26 -14.70
CA LYS A 109 -0.47 14.53 -15.85
C LYS A 109 -1.78 15.16 -16.38
N GLN A 110 -2.59 15.74 -15.49
CA GLN A 110 -3.86 16.36 -15.85
C GLN A 110 -3.72 17.83 -16.25
N SER A 111 -2.87 18.60 -15.55
CA SER A 111 -2.78 20.06 -15.72
C SER A 111 -1.52 20.54 -16.44
N GLY A 112 -0.47 19.73 -16.48
CA GLY A 112 0.87 20.13 -16.94
C GLY A 112 1.64 21.02 -15.96
N VAL A 113 1.10 21.26 -14.75
CA VAL A 113 1.66 22.20 -13.77
C VAL A 113 2.31 21.46 -12.60
N HIS A 114 3.45 21.97 -12.14
CA HIS A 114 4.11 21.51 -10.91
C HIS A 114 3.67 22.36 -9.72
N GLU A 115 3.25 21.70 -8.64
CA GLU A 115 2.96 22.38 -7.39
C GLU A 115 4.26 22.73 -6.65
N LYS A 116 4.51 24.04 -6.49
CA LYS A 116 5.75 24.55 -5.88
C LYS A 116 5.85 24.22 -4.39
N ASN A 117 4.70 24.12 -3.72
CA ASN A 117 4.59 23.91 -2.27
C ASN A 117 4.26 22.46 -1.91
N ASP A 118 4.55 21.50 -2.80
CA ASP A 118 4.35 20.08 -2.53
C ASP A 118 5.17 19.60 -1.31
N TRP A 119 4.75 18.46 -0.74
CA TRP A 119 5.44 17.80 0.36
C TRP A 119 6.94 17.55 0.03
N PRO A 120 7.87 17.74 0.99
CA PRO A 120 9.28 17.40 0.78
C PRO A 120 9.46 15.95 0.31
N GLY A 121 10.21 15.75 -0.77
CA GLY A 121 10.37 14.42 -1.40
C GLY A 121 9.29 14.06 -2.43
N ALA A 122 8.23 14.85 -2.57
CA ALA A 122 7.22 14.71 -3.62
C ALA A 122 7.39 15.69 -4.80
N ARG A 123 8.24 16.70 -4.66
CA ARG A 123 8.57 17.72 -5.68
C ARG A 123 9.44 17.17 -6.81
N ILE A 124 8.97 16.12 -7.47
CA ILE A 124 9.66 15.52 -8.62
C ILE A 124 9.36 16.38 -9.85
N ALA A 125 10.42 16.75 -10.58
CA ALA A 125 10.30 17.40 -11.88
C ALA A 125 9.81 16.37 -12.92
N TRP A 126 8.51 16.08 -12.91
CA TRP A 126 7.80 15.30 -13.92
C TRP A 126 8.00 15.90 -15.33
N THR A 127 7.98 15.03 -16.32
CA THR A 127 8.22 15.39 -17.73
C THR A 127 7.02 15.03 -18.59
N PRO A 128 6.85 15.64 -19.78
CA PRO A 128 5.82 15.22 -20.72
C PRO A 128 5.88 13.72 -21.06
N GLU A 129 7.08 13.13 -21.08
CA GLU A 129 7.30 11.70 -21.29
C GLU A 129 6.76 10.86 -20.12
N ASP A 130 6.93 11.33 -18.87
CA ASP A 130 6.35 10.68 -17.70
C ASP A 130 4.80 10.72 -17.77
N ALA A 131 4.23 11.87 -18.14
CA ALA A 131 2.78 12.01 -18.32
C ALA A 131 2.24 11.11 -19.45
N LYS A 132 2.97 11.03 -20.57
CA LYS A 132 2.65 10.15 -21.71
C LYS A 132 2.66 8.67 -21.33
N ARG A 133 3.64 8.23 -20.54
CA ARG A 133 3.71 6.85 -19.99
C ARG A 133 2.49 6.53 -19.13
N GLY A 134 2.00 7.52 -18.39
CA GLY A 134 0.69 7.48 -17.74
C GLY A 134 0.67 6.87 -16.34
N PHE A 135 1.80 6.40 -15.81
CA PHE A 135 1.98 5.91 -14.43
C PHE A 135 3.34 6.32 -13.84
N VAL A 136 3.44 6.32 -12.51
CA VAL A 136 4.63 6.76 -11.78
C VAL A 136 5.69 5.67 -11.73
N THR A 137 6.95 6.07 -11.94
CA THR A 137 8.13 5.17 -11.93
C THR A 137 9.35 5.79 -11.24
N ARG A 138 9.23 7.02 -10.71
CA ARG A 138 10.31 7.80 -10.12
C ARG A 138 10.06 8.04 -8.63
N GLY A 139 11.13 8.37 -7.89
CA GLY A 139 11.04 8.49 -6.44
C GLY A 139 10.94 7.13 -5.77
N LEU A 140 10.05 6.99 -4.79
CA LEU A 140 9.82 5.70 -4.11
C LEU A 140 9.26 4.66 -5.07
N TRP A 141 8.54 5.10 -6.10
CA TRP A 141 7.98 4.24 -7.13
C TRP A 141 9.05 3.56 -8.01
N ALA A 142 10.29 4.05 -8.03
CA ALA A 142 11.39 3.35 -8.71
C ALA A 142 11.83 2.06 -7.97
N TRP A 143 11.48 1.96 -6.68
CA TRP A 143 11.90 0.87 -5.80
C TRP A 143 10.78 -0.09 -5.45
N SER A 144 9.55 0.40 -5.39
CA SER A 144 8.35 -0.40 -5.16
C SER A 144 7.26 0.09 -6.09
N ARG A 145 6.51 -0.80 -6.71
CA ARG A 145 5.39 -0.40 -7.56
C ARG A 145 4.21 0.14 -6.78
N HIS A 146 4.13 -0.16 -5.48
CA HIS A 146 3.12 0.36 -4.55
C HIS A 146 3.78 0.67 -3.19
N PRO A 147 4.64 1.71 -3.10
CA PRO A 147 5.37 2.01 -1.88
C PRO A 147 4.44 2.42 -0.73
N ASN A 148 3.33 3.11 -1.05
CA ASN A 148 2.30 3.44 -0.06
C ASN A 148 1.58 2.19 0.48
N PHE A 149 1.27 1.21 -0.37
CA PHE A 149 0.66 -0.05 0.09
C PHE A 149 1.63 -0.91 0.90
N PHE A 150 2.91 -0.91 0.55
CA PHE A 150 3.93 -1.57 1.36
C PHE A 150 4.02 -0.95 2.75
N CYS A 151 3.99 0.39 2.84
CA CYS A 151 3.93 1.07 4.13
C CYS A 151 2.64 0.71 4.87
N GLU A 152 1.46 0.83 4.27
CA GLU A 152 0.20 0.45 4.91
C GLU A 152 0.22 -1.00 5.46
N GLN A 153 0.73 -1.96 4.68
CA GLN A 153 0.95 -3.34 5.15
C GLN A 153 1.92 -3.42 6.34
N SER A 154 3.03 -2.67 6.27
CA SER A 154 4.06 -2.63 7.31
C SER A 154 3.57 -1.96 8.59
N PHE A 155 2.84 -0.85 8.48
CA PHE A 155 2.19 -0.17 9.59
C PHE A 155 1.29 -1.10 10.38
N TRP A 156 0.41 -1.84 9.70
CA TRP A 156 -0.49 -2.77 10.39
C TRP A 156 0.23 -4.00 10.94
N ALA A 157 1.30 -4.48 10.30
CA ALA A 157 2.17 -5.47 10.90
C ALA A 157 2.81 -4.93 12.20
N ILE A 158 3.30 -3.69 12.21
CA ILE A 158 3.87 -3.03 13.39
C ILE A 158 2.81 -2.87 14.49
N ILE A 159 1.61 -2.39 14.17
CA ILE A 159 0.49 -2.26 15.13
C ILE A 159 0.11 -3.61 15.73
N THR A 160 0.12 -4.69 14.93
CA THR A 160 -0.08 -6.05 15.42
C THR A 160 1.06 -6.52 16.33
N LEU A 161 2.30 -6.14 16.05
CA LEU A 161 3.47 -6.55 16.84
C LEU A 161 3.57 -5.84 18.20
N PHE A 162 3.00 -4.65 18.38
CA PHE A 162 3.04 -3.93 19.67
C PHE A 162 2.62 -4.80 20.86
N PRO A 163 1.38 -5.34 20.92
CA PRO A 163 0.98 -6.18 22.04
C PRO A 163 1.69 -7.53 22.07
N ILE A 164 2.20 -8.03 20.94
CA ILE A 164 2.90 -9.33 20.88
C ILE A 164 4.30 -9.24 21.47
N LEU A 165 4.99 -8.12 21.25
CA LEU A 165 6.38 -7.89 21.68
C LEU A 165 6.47 -7.05 22.97
N ALA A 166 5.33 -6.70 23.56
CA ALA A 166 5.30 -6.09 24.88
C ALA A 166 5.81 -7.11 25.93
N PRO A 167 6.68 -6.69 26.87
CA PRO A 167 7.15 -7.56 27.96
C PRO A 167 6.02 -8.09 28.84
N GLU A 168 4.95 -7.30 29.00
CA GLU A 168 3.79 -7.64 29.80
C GLU A 168 2.87 -8.61 29.06
N SER A 169 2.60 -9.76 29.67
CA SER A 169 1.55 -10.65 29.18
C SER A 169 0.17 -9.99 29.33
N PRO A 170 -0.68 -10.00 28.28
CA PRO A 170 -2.01 -9.43 28.36
C PRO A 170 -2.86 -10.22 29.37
N GLN A 171 -3.52 -9.53 30.29
CA GLN A 171 -4.46 -10.14 31.25
C GLN A 171 -5.81 -10.38 30.59
N LEU A 172 -5.84 -11.25 29.58
CA LEU A 172 -7.07 -11.64 28.89
C LEU A 172 -7.81 -12.71 29.72
N PRO A 173 -9.16 -12.67 29.77
CA PRO A 173 -9.92 -13.81 30.27
C PRO A 173 -9.53 -15.05 29.46
N ALA A 174 -9.29 -16.18 30.15
CA ALA A 174 -8.79 -17.42 29.55
C ALA A 174 -9.56 -17.75 28.25
N HIS A 175 -8.91 -17.53 27.11
CA HIS A 175 -9.43 -17.96 25.82
C HIS A 175 -9.03 -19.43 25.62
N PRO A 176 -9.87 -20.28 25.00
CA PRO A 176 -9.58 -21.71 24.79
C PRO A 176 -8.40 -22.00 23.84
N PHE A 177 -7.57 -21.01 23.51
CA PHE A 177 -6.44 -21.05 22.59
C PHE A 177 -5.13 -20.62 23.27
N GLU A 178 -4.88 -21.07 24.51
CA GLU A 178 -3.66 -20.82 25.30
C GLU A 178 -2.40 -21.53 24.76
N ASN A 179 -2.30 -21.69 23.44
CA ASN A 179 -1.15 -22.33 22.83
C ASN A 179 -0.09 -21.26 22.52
N PRO A 180 1.11 -21.29 23.14
CA PRO A 180 2.17 -20.30 22.88
C PRO A 180 2.72 -20.34 21.45
N THR A 181 2.33 -21.33 20.64
CA THR A 181 2.64 -21.42 19.20
C THR A 181 1.55 -20.83 18.29
N ALA A 182 0.48 -20.26 18.87
CA ALA A 182 -0.65 -19.84 18.07
C ALA A 182 -0.34 -18.57 17.27
N LEU A 183 -0.45 -18.67 15.94
CA LEU A 183 -0.28 -17.56 15.00
C LEU A 183 -1.50 -16.62 14.98
N TRP A 184 -2.53 -16.88 15.80
CA TRP A 184 -3.76 -16.09 15.81
C TRP A 184 -3.54 -14.59 16.05
N PRO A 185 -2.57 -14.12 16.88
CA PRO A 185 -2.34 -12.69 17.07
C PRO A 185 -1.88 -12.00 15.79
N LEU A 186 -1.31 -12.75 14.83
CA LEU A 186 -0.86 -12.24 13.53
C LEU A 186 -1.99 -12.18 12.49
N VAL A 187 -3.16 -12.77 12.76
CA VAL A 187 -4.28 -12.84 11.82
C VAL A 187 -4.71 -11.47 11.30
N PRO A 188 -4.83 -10.40 12.12
CA PRO A 188 -5.17 -9.07 11.61
C PRO A 188 -4.22 -8.59 10.50
N ALA A 189 -2.91 -8.67 10.74
CA ALA A 189 -1.90 -8.26 9.77
C ALA A 189 -1.90 -9.17 8.52
N ILE A 190 -2.00 -10.49 8.69
CA ILE A 190 -2.01 -11.44 7.57
C ILE A 190 -3.22 -11.22 6.66
N VAL A 191 -4.42 -11.05 7.25
CA VAL A 191 -5.67 -10.82 6.50
C VAL A 191 -5.59 -9.51 5.74
N LEU A 192 -5.10 -8.44 6.37
CA LEU A 192 -4.95 -7.15 5.70
C LEU A 192 -3.91 -7.22 4.57
N CYS A 193 -2.75 -7.82 4.81
CA CYS A 193 -1.72 -8.01 3.79
C CYS A 193 -2.26 -8.81 2.59
N SER A 194 -3.08 -9.83 2.86
CA SER A 194 -3.74 -10.64 1.81
C SER A 194 -4.73 -9.82 1.00
N LEU A 195 -5.53 -8.96 1.64
CA LEU A 195 -6.44 -8.03 0.97
C LEU A 195 -5.66 -7.08 0.05
N PHE A 196 -4.59 -6.47 0.57
CA PHE A 196 -3.73 -5.57 -0.23
C PHE A 196 -3.11 -6.29 -1.42
N PHE A 197 -2.61 -7.51 -1.24
CA PHE A 197 -2.05 -8.30 -2.33
C PHE A 197 -3.08 -8.58 -3.43
N ALA A 198 -4.28 -9.06 -3.06
CA ALA A 198 -5.35 -9.35 -4.03
C ALA A 198 -5.82 -8.08 -4.76
N SER A 199 -6.06 -7.01 -4.01
CA SER A 199 -6.46 -5.69 -4.52
C SER A 199 -5.42 -5.09 -5.48
N THR A 200 -4.14 -5.23 -5.14
CA THR A 200 -3.02 -4.76 -5.97
C THR A 200 -2.93 -5.53 -7.27
N ARG A 201 -3.00 -6.87 -7.21
CA ARG A 201 -3.00 -7.70 -8.43
C ARG A 201 -4.11 -7.33 -9.40
N PHE A 202 -5.31 -7.04 -8.88
CA PHE A 202 -6.42 -6.57 -9.71
C PHE A 202 -6.17 -5.17 -10.28
N SER A 203 -5.68 -4.24 -9.45
CA SER A 203 -5.40 -2.86 -9.89
C SER A 203 -4.27 -2.80 -10.94
N GLU A 204 -3.25 -3.66 -10.79
CA GLU A 204 -2.16 -3.82 -11.75
C GLU A 204 -2.64 -4.46 -13.06
N SER A 205 -3.59 -5.40 -13.05
CA SER A 205 -4.11 -5.99 -14.29
C SER A 205 -4.86 -4.96 -15.13
N ILE A 206 -5.59 -4.04 -14.48
CA ILE A 206 -6.22 -2.89 -15.14
C ILE A 206 -5.16 -1.92 -15.67
N SER A 207 -4.10 -1.67 -14.91
CA SER A 207 -3.01 -0.79 -15.35
C SER A 207 -2.27 -1.39 -16.55
N ALA A 208 -2.01 -2.69 -16.55
CA ALA A 208 -1.35 -3.42 -17.63
C ALA A 208 -2.20 -3.53 -18.91
N SER A 209 -3.53 -3.44 -18.82
CA SER A 209 -4.39 -3.35 -20.00
C SER A 209 -4.44 -1.93 -20.59
N LYS A 210 -4.21 -0.91 -19.77
CA LYS A 210 -4.22 0.50 -20.18
C LYS A 210 -2.87 0.99 -20.70
N TYR A 211 -1.76 0.55 -20.11
CA TYR A 211 -0.42 1.04 -20.39
C TYR A 211 0.50 -0.12 -20.81
N PRO A 212 0.89 -0.21 -22.09
CA PRO A 212 1.73 -1.31 -22.60
C PRO A 212 3.04 -1.51 -21.83
N GLU A 213 3.69 -0.40 -21.44
CA GLU A 213 4.97 -0.37 -20.72
C GLU A 213 4.86 -0.88 -19.27
N TYR A 214 3.65 -0.98 -18.72
CA TYR A 214 3.44 -1.40 -17.33
C TYR A 214 3.89 -2.85 -17.08
N LYS A 215 3.82 -3.72 -18.09
CA LYS A 215 4.33 -5.10 -17.97
C LYS A 215 5.84 -5.13 -17.79
N ALA A 216 6.58 -4.27 -18.48
CA ALA A 216 8.02 -4.13 -18.28
C ALA A 216 8.32 -3.61 -16.88
N TYR A 217 7.53 -2.66 -16.38
CA TYR A 217 7.64 -2.17 -15.01
C TYR A 217 7.39 -3.26 -13.96
N GLN A 218 6.40 -4.14 -14.17
CA GLN A 218 6.14 -5.31 -13.32
C GLN A 218 7.29 -6.31 -13.30
N GLN A 219 8.02 -6.45 -14.40
CA GLN A 219 9.20 -7.32 -14.47
C GLN A 219 10.40 -6.72 -13.73
N ARG A 220 10.51 -5.39 -13.70
CA ARG A 220 11.70 -4.68 -13.26
C ARG A 220 11.70 -4.22 -11.81
N VAL A 221 10.56 -3.76 -11.32
CA VAL A 221 10.42 -3.12 -10.01
C VAL A 221 9.56 -4.01 -9.13
N SER A 222 9.94 -4.24 -7.88
CA SER A 222 9.21 -5.07 -6.92
C SER A 222 7.79 -4.54 -6.64
N MET A 223 6.82 -5.42 -6.40
CA MET A 223 5.43 -5.01 -6.11
C MET A 223 5.32 -4.17 -4.84
N PHE A 224 5.91 -4.65 -3.74
CA PHE A 224 5.82 -4.02 -2.42
C PHE A 224 7.21 -3.78 -1.82
N VAL A 225 7.99 -4.86 -1.68
CA VAL A 225 9.25 -4.86 -0.91
C VAL A 225 10.40 -4.21 -1.71
N PRO A 226 10.91 -3.03 -1.30
CA PRO A 226 11.83 -2.23 -2.12
C PRO A 226 13.15 -2.91 -2.48
N PHE A 227 13.74 -3.63 -1.53
CA PHE A 227 15.06 -4.26 -1.70
C PHE A 227 15.04 -5.47 -2.66
N LEU A 228 13.87 -5.95 -3.08
CA LEU A 228 13.77 -6.96 -4.13
C LEU A 228 13.95 -6.36 -5.53
N THR A 229 13.84 -5.05 -5.71
CA THR A 229 14.02 -4.41 -7.02
C THR A 229 15.41 -4.60 -7.61
N PRO A 230 16.51 -4.44 -6.86
CA PRO A 230 17.84 -4.85 -7.32
C PRO A 230 17.93 -6.34 -7.69
N VAL A 231 17.27 -7.22 -6.93
CA VAL A 231 17.23 -8.67 -7.20
C VAL A 231 16.57 -8.97 -8.53
N TRP A 232 15.41 -8.34 -8.81
CA TRP A 232 14.74 -8.45 -10.12
C TRP A 232 15.59 -7.88 -11.26
N GLY A 233 16.30 -6.78 -11.01
CA GLY A 233 17.26 -6.23 -11.95
C GLY A 233 18.40 -7.20 -12.28
N LEU A 234 18.98 -7.84 -11.26
CA LEU A 234 20.01 -8.87 -11.44
C LEU A 234 19.46 -10.09 -12.20
N TRP A 235 18.25 -10.53 -11.86
CA TRP A 235 17.58 -11.63 -12.56
C TRP A 235 17.39 -11.34 -14.06
N LEU A 236 16.91 -10.14 -14.40
CA LEU A 236 16.78 -9.70 -15.80
C LEU A 236 18.14 -9.61 -16.51
N GLN A 237 19.19 -9.26 -15.78
CA GLN A 237 20.56 -9.20 -16.32
C GLN A 237 21.06 -10.60 -16.67
N LEU A 238 20.83 -11.58 -15.80
CA LEU A 238 21.17 -12.98 -16.06
C LEU A 238 20.40 -13.55 -17.26
N LEU A 239 19.19 -13.05 -17.52
CA LEU A 239 18.40 -13.41 -18.70
C LEU A 239 18.76 -12.60 -19.97
N GLY A 240 19.71 -11.66 -19.90
CA GLY A 240 20.09 -10.81 -21.04
C GLY A 240 19.02 -9.79 -21.47
N ARG A 241 18.00 -9.54 -20.64
CA ARG A 241 16.83 -8.70 -20.98
C ARG A 241 16.74 -7.40 -20.19
N LYS A 242 17.69 -7.13 -19.30
CA LYS A 242 17.66 -5.95 -18.42
C LYS A 242 17.65 -4.64 -19.21
N GLU A 243 18.52 -4.49 -20.19
CA GLU A 243 18.62 -3.24 -20.96
C GLU A 243 17.34 -2.96 -21.75
N GLU A 244 16.76 -3.99 -22.38
CA GLU A 244 15.47 -3.89 -23.09
C GLU A 244 14.35 -3.44 -22.15
N VAL A 245 14.24 -4.07 -20.97
CA VAL A 245 13.21 -3.75 -19.98
C VAL A 245 13.44 -2.36 -19.37
N ASP A 246 14.68 -2.01 -19.02
CA ASP A 246 15.03 -0.69 -18.51
C ASP A 246 14.75 0.40 -19.55
N ALA A 247 14.99 0.13 -20.84
CA ALA A 247 14.65 1.06 -21.91
C ALA A 247 13.13 1.26 -22.03
N GLN A 248 12.33 0.20 -21.93
CA GLN A 248 10.86 0.33 -21.97
C GLN A 248 10.29 1.12 -20.79
N VAL A 249 10.90 0.98 -19.61
CA VAL A 249 10.38 1.59 -18.37
C VAL A 249 10.95 2.98 -18.12
N PHE A 250 12.23 3.20 -18.39
CA PHE A 250 12.99 4.38 -17.95
C PHE A 250 13.60 5.20 -19.08
N ALA A 251 13.60 4.74 -20.34
CA ALA A 251 14.16 5.55 -21.41
C ALA A 251 13.40 6.87 -21.54
N LYS A 252 14.15 7.97 -21.56
CA LYS A 252 13.68 9.23 -22.14
C LYS A 252 13.52 8.96 -23.63
N GLY A 253 12.42 9.44 -24.22
CA GLY A 253 11.95 9.04 -25.54
C GLY A 253 12.84 9.43 -26.73
N ASP A 254 14.09 8.99 -26.78
CA ASP A 254 14.91 8.96 -28.00
C ASP A 254 14.58 7.68 -28.78
N LYS A 255 13.31 7.49 -29.12
CA LYS A 255 13.01 6.71 -30.32
C LYS A 255 13.35 7.63 -31.48
N LYS A 256 14.60 7.57 -31.95
CA LYS A 256 14.93 8.04 -33.30
C LYS A 256 13.93 7.39 -34.25
N ILE A 257 13.12 8.23 -34.87
CA ILE A 257 12.26 7.85 -35.98
C ILE A 257 13.25 7.61 -37.13
N GLU A 258 13.52 6.33 -37.42
CA GLU A 258 14.01 5.91 -38.74
C GLU A 258 12.82 5.76 -39.69
#